data_AF-A0A5J4WNT2-F1
#
_entry.id   AF-A0A5J4WNT2-F1
#
_cell.length_a   1.000
_cell.length_b   1.000
_cell.length_c   1.000
_cell.angle_alpha   90.00
_cell.angle_beta   90.00
_cell.angle_gamma   90.00
#
_symmetry.space_group_name_H-M   'P 1'
#
loop_
_entity.id
_entity.type
_entity.pdbx_description
1 polymer ?
#
loop_
_entity_poly.entity_id
_entity_poly.type
_entity_poly.pdbx_seq_one_letter_code
_entity_poly.pdbx_strand_id
1 'polypeptide(L)'
;MASNANLIRVYVRARPLLKNEKSQKIDEKFLSLDGTHVELQNILRKKSQYIDNIQSKFQFTVDSTFDAEATNQQVFNQTTRPLIERVLDGYNGTVFCYGATNSGKTHTMIGKLQSEINQNAIGLYTQAAEMIFQRVNETSQQRIYLVSASFIEKQKKEESRNWEESSIIQISCSANNQSTIY
;
A
#
# COMPACT_ATOMS: atom_id res chain seq x y z
N MET A 1 -2.13 25.24 -15.08
CA MET A 1 -3.31 24.83 -14.29
C MET A 1 -2.82 23.92 -13.19
N ALA A 2 -2.77 24.41 -11.95
CA ALA A 2 -2.33 23.60 -10.82
C ALA A 2 -3.40 22.52 -10.57
N SER A 3 -3.13 21.29 -10.98
CA SER A 3 -3.94 20.15 -10.56
C SER A 3 -3.92 20.14 -9.03
N ASN A 4 -5.08 20.17 -8.38
CA ASN A 4 -5.21 20.00 -6.92
C ASN A 4 -4.49 18.70 -6.52
N ALA A 5 -3.24 18.83 -6.09
CA ALA A 5 -2.42 17.69 -5.72
C ALA A 5 -2.81 17.32 -4.30
N ASN A 6 -3.76 16.39 -4.17
CA ASN A 6 -4.05 15.75 -2.88
C ASN A 6 -2.74 15.18 -2.33
N LEU A 7 -2.23 15.79 -1.25
CA LEU A 7 -0.98 15.41 -0.58
C LEU A 7 -1.07 14.04 0.10
N ILE A 8 -2.29 13.63 0.44
CA ILE A 8 -2.59 12.35 1.08
C ILE A 8 -3.57 11.63 0.17
N ARG A 9 -3.27 10.36 -0.13
CA ARG A 9 -4.18 9.45 -0.83
C ARG A 9 -4.36 8.18 0.00
N VAL A 10 -5.61 7.76 0.13
CA VAL A 10 -6.04 6.61 0.90
C VAL A 10 -6.56 5.55 -0.05
N TYR A 11 -6.02 4.35 0.08
CA TYR A 11 -6.40 3.20 -0.73
C TYR A 11 -6.83 2.05 0.17
N VAL A 12 -7.79 1.26 -0.29
CA VAL A 12 -8.26 0.06 0.41
C VAL A 12 -8.02 -1.15 -0.46
N ARG A 13 -7.41 -2.20 0.09
CA ARG A 13 -7.17 -3.46 -0.62
C ARG A 13 -7.81 -4.61 0.13
N ALA A 14 -8.67 -5.37 -0.54
CA ALA A 14 -9.12 -6.68 -0.10
C ALA A 14 -8.09 -7.74 -0.49
N ARG A 15 -7.85 -8.72 0.39
CA ARG A 15 -7.12 -9.93 0.02
C ARG A 15 -8.12 -11.06 -0.28
N PRO A 16 -7.75 -12.04 -1.12
CA PRO A 16 -8.52 -13.27 -1.26
C PRO A 16 -8.70 -13.98 0.09
N LEU A 17 -9.82 -14.70 0.22
CA LEU A 17 -10.00 -15.63 1.33
C LEU A 17 -8.96 -16.76 1.28
N LEU A 18 -8.41 -17.08 2.45
CA LEU A 18 -7.51 -18.20 2.65
C LEU A 18 -8.28 -19.52 2.54
N LYS A 19 -7.56 -20.61 2.26
CA LYS A 19 -8.15 -21.96 2.15
C LYS A 19 -8.99 -22.32 3.38
N ASN A 20 -8.50 -22.01 4.58
CA ASN A 20 -9.21 -22.28 5.83
C ASN A 20 -10.49 -21.45 5.98
N GLU A 21 -10.49 -20.21 5.51
CA GLU A 21 -11.64 -19.30 5.54
C GLU A 21 -12.72 -19.76 4.56
N LYS A 22 -12.32 -20.21 3.37
CA LYS A 22 -13.22 -20.82 2.38
C LYS A 22 -13.86 -22.10 2.92
N SER A 23 -13.08 -22.96 3.57
CA SER A 23 -13.59 -24.21 4.18
C SER A 23 -14.60 -23.96 5.31
N GLN A 24 -14.46 -22.84 6.03
CA GLN A 24 -15.41 -22.42 7.06
C GLN A 24 -16.68 -21.77 6.51
N LYS A 25 -16.85 -21.71 5.17
CA LYS A 25 -17.98 -21.07 4.49
C LYS A 25 -18.20 -19.62 4.94
N ILE A 26 -17.11 -18.89 5.18
CA ILE A 26 -17.18 -17.44 5.39
C ILE A 26 -17.67 -16.82 4.08
N ASP A 27 -18.81 -16.13 4.15
CA ASP A 27 -19.42 -15.49 2.98
C ASP A 27 -18.60 -14.25 2.58
N GLU A 28 -18.16 -14.13 1.34
CA GLU A 28 -17.40 -12.97 0.84
C GLU A 28 -18.25 -11.68 0.80
N LYS A 29 -19.58 -11.79 0.92
CA LYS A 29 -20.53 -10.66 0.85
C LYS A 29 -20.44 -9.65 1.99
N PHE A 30 -19.55 -9.84 2.97
CA PHE A 30 -19.36 -8.86 4.03
C PHE A 30 -18.62 -7.60 3.57
N LEU A 31 -17.90 -7.65 2.45
CA LEU A 31 -17.16 -6.52 1.89
C LEU A 31 -17.51 -6.35 0.42
N SER A 32 -17.93 -5.15 0.05
CA SER A 32 -18.11 -4.74 -1.34
C SER A 32 -17.22 -3.53 -1.61
N LEU A 33 -16.47 -3.61 -2.71
CA LEU A 33 -15.56 -2.58 -3.19
C LEU A 33 -16.00 -2.19 -4.60
N ASP A 34 -16.22 -0.89 -4.83
CA ASP A 34 -16.59 -0.35 -6.13
C ASP A 34 -15.88 0.98 -6.39
N GLY A 35 -14.74 0.91 -7.09
CA GLY A 35 -13.93 2.07 -7.45
C GLY A 35 -13.43 2.82 -6.22
N THR A 36 -14.20 3.79 -5.73
CA THR A 36 -13.91 4.62 -4.55
C THR A 36 -14.75 4.23 -3.32
N HIS A 37 -15.81 3.46 -3.51
CA HIS A 37 -16.77 3.12 -2.46
C HIS A 37 -16.40 1.82 -1.77
N VAL A 38 -16.50 1.82 -0.44
CA VAL A 38 -16.33 0.65 0.41
C VAL A 38 -17.59 0.45 1.23
N GLU A 39 -18.19 -0.73 1.15
CA GLU A 39 -19.32 -1.14 1.98
C GLU A 39 -18.95 -2.39 2.79
N LEU A 40 -19.09 -2.29 4.11
CA LEU A 40 -18.96 -3.41 5.04
C LEU A 40 -20.33 -3.77 5.60
N GLN A 41 -20.73 -5.03 5.47
CA GLN A 41 -21.93 -5.56 6.11
C GLN A 41 -21.58 -6.15 7.47
N ASN A 42 -22.39 -5.83 8.47
CA ASN A 42 -22.16 -6.29 9.83
C ASN A 42 -22.49 -7.79 9.97
N ILE A 43 -21.45 -8.64 10.07
CA ILE A 43 -21.59 -10.11 10.20
C ILE A 43 -22.00 -10.52 11.63
N LEU A 44 -22.02 -9.62 12.62
CA LEU A 44 -22.30 -9.96 14.03
C LEU A 44 -23.74 -10.43 14.30
N ARG A 45 -24.66 -10.39 13.32
CA ARG A 45 -26.07 -10.77 13.54
C ARG A 45 -26.39 -12.18 13.07
N LYS A 46 -26.26 -13.16 13.98
CA LYS A 46 -27.18 -14.31 14.06
C LYS A 46 -27.43 -14.88 15.48
N LYS A 47 -27.10 -14.17 16.58
CA LYS A 47 -27.25 -14.74 17.94
C LYS A 47 -28.05 -13.97 18.99
N SER A 48 -28.61 -12.80 18.71
CA SER A 48 -29.47 -12.11 19.70
C SER A 48 -30.70 -11.48 19.06
N GLN A 49 -31.88 -11.88 19.52
CA GLN A 49 -33.20 -11.34 19.16
C GLN A 49 -33.49 -9.95 19.77
N TYR A 50 -32.49 -9.29 20.38
CA TYR A 50 -32.73 -8.11 21.22
C TYR A 50 -31.97 -6.84 20.80
N ILE A 51 -31.34 -6.81 19.62
CA ILE A 51 -30.56 -5.66 19.20
C ILE A 51 -30.96 -5.25 17.79
N ASP A 52 -32.10 -4.58 17.63
CA ASP A 52 -32.66 -4.20 16.32
C ASP A 52 -32.13 -2.89 15.75
N ASN A 53 -31.37 -2.08 16.50
CA ASN A 53 -30.96 -0.74 16.06
C ASN A 53 -29.46 -0.54 15.76
N ILE A 54 -28.65 -1.59 15.60
CA ILE A 54 -27.24 -1.43 15.17
C ILE A 54 -27.20 -1.29 13.64
N GLN A 55 -26.52 -0.25 13.14
CA GLN A 55 -26.23 -0.06 11.72
C GLN A 55 -25.77 -1.38 11.08
N SER A 56 -26.57 -1.89 10.14
CA SER A 56 -26.32 -3.16 9.47
C SER A 56 -25.22 -3.05 8.41
N LYS A 57 -24.85 -1.83 8.03
CA LYS A 57 -23.89 -1.52 6.98
C LYS A 57 -23.06 -0.30 7.36
N PHE A 58 -21.75 -0.37 7.09
CA PHE A 58 -20.83 0.77 7.18
C PHE A 58 -20.35 1.11 5.77
N GLN A 59 -20.46 2.37 5.38
CA GLN A 59 -20.05 2.85 4.06
C GLN A 59 -19.07 4.00 4.20
N PHE A 60 -18.02 3.99 3.38
CA PHE A 60 -17.03 5.05 3.32
C PHE A 60 -16.48 5.18 1.90
N THR A 61 -15.86 6.33 1.61
CA THR A 61 -15.27 6.64 0.31
C THR A 61 -13.78 6.92 0.47
N VAL A 62 -12.98 6.40 -0.44
CA VAL A 62 -11.51 6.52 -0.49
C VAL A 62 -11.06 6.87 -1.90
N ASP A 63 -9.77 7.14 -2.12
CA ASP A 63 -9.29 7.54 -3.45
C ASP A 63 -9.39 6.40 -4.48
N SER A 64 -9.16 5.15 -4.07
CA SER A 64 -9.40 3.96 -4.89
C SER A 64 -9.40 2.69 -4.04
N THR A 65 -10.01 1.64 -4.56
CA THR A 65 -10.16 0.33 -3.94
C THR A 65 -9.58 -0.76 -4.86
N PHE A 66 -9.04 -1.81 -4.24
CA PHE A 66 -8.47 -2.97 -4.90
C PHE A 66 -9.18 -4.21 -4.38
N ASP A 67 -9.80 -4.98 -5.27
CA ASP A 67 -10.45 -6.23 -4.91
C ASP A 67 -9.45 -7.37 -4.64
N ALA A 68 -9.98 -8.54 -4.34
CA ALA A 68 -9.17 -9.72 -4.05
C ALA A 68 -8.28 -10.16 -5.23
N GLU A 69 -8.68 -9.87 -6.46
CA GLU A 69 -7.96 -10.28 -7.67
C GLU A 69 -6.85 -9.29 -8.05
N ALA A 70 -6.83 -8.10 -7.43
CA ALA A 70 -5.83 -7.09 -7.67
C ALA A 70 -4.40 -7.55 -7.34
N THR A 71 -3.53 -7.46 -8.35
CA THR A 71 -2.11 -7.81 -8.25
C THR A 71 -1.29 -6.71 -7.57
N ASN A 72 -0.10 -7.06 -7.05
CA ASN A 72 0.80 -6.05 -6.48
C ASN A 72 1.27 -5.04 -7.55
N GLN A 73 1.33 -5.43 -8.81
CA GLN A 73 1.68 -4.53 -9.92
C GLN A 73 0.60 -3.48 -10.15
N GLN A 74 -0.67 -3.87 -10.12
CA GLN A 74 -1.79 -2.92 -10.22
C GLN A 74 -1.80 -1.93 -9.05
N VAL A 75 -1.58 -2.43 -7.83
CA VAL A 75 -1.46 -1.59 -6.64
C VAL A 75 -0.29 -0.61 -6.79
N PHE A 76 0.90 -1.08 -7.20
CA PHE A 76 2.07 -0.23 -7.40
C PHE A 76 1.82 0.88 -8.42
N ASN A 77 1.21 0.56 -9.56
CA ASN A 77 0.96 1.51 -10.64
C ASN A 77 0.04 2.66 -10.23
N GLN A 78 -0.98 2.40 -9.40
CA GLN A 78 -1.91 3.44 -8.95
C GLN A 78 -1.42 4.19 -7.71
N THR A 79 -0.63 3.54 -6.84
CA THR A 79 -0.22 4.11 -5.55
C THR A 79 1.19 4.69 -5.56
N THR A 80 2.21 3.83 -5.66
CA THR A 80 3.62 4.18 -5.45
C THR A 80 4.28 4.79 -6.68
N ARG A 81 3.93 4.33 -7.89
CA ARG A 81 4.50 4.83 -9.15
C ARG A 81 4.42 6.36 -9.30
N PRO A 82 3.23 7.01 -9.18
CA PRO A 82 3.15 8.47 -9.29
C PRO A 82 3.90 9.19 -8.16
N LEU A 83 4.06 8.54 -7.00
CA LEU A 83 4.84 9.10 -5.89
C LEU A 83 6.34 9.10 -6.20
N ILE A 84 6.87 8.03 -6.81
CA ILE A 84 8.28 7.94 -7.23
C ILE A 84 8.62 9.04 -8.24
N GLU A 85 7.73 9.32 -9.19
CA GLU A 85 7.91 10.41 -10.14
C GLU A 85 8.10 11.76 -9.40
N ARG A 86 7.31 12.00 -8.35
CA ARG A 86 7.50 13.20 -7.51
C ARG A 86 8.80 13.16 -6.71
N VAL A 87 9.22 12.00 -6.20
CA VAL A 87 10.48 11.86 -5.47
C VAL A 87 11.68 12.18 -6.35
N LEU A 88 11.66 11.76 -7.62
CA LEU A 88 12.70 12.08 -8.59
C LEU A 88 12.73 13.57 -8.99
N ASP A 89 11.64 14.28 -8.77
CA ASP A 89 11.54 15.74 -8.89
C ASP A 89 11.93 16.50 -7.60
N GLY A 90 12.43 15.79 -6.59
CA GLY A 90 12.93 16.39 -5.35
C GLY A 90 11.87 16.57 -4.25
N TYR A 91 10.70 15.96 -4.39
CA TYR A 91 9.68 15.95 -3.32
C TYR A 91 9.88 14.78 -2.36
N ASN A 92 9.41 14.93 -1.12
CA ASN A 92 9.37 13.81 -0.18
C ASN A 92 8.10 12.99 -0.39
N GLY A 93 8.25 11.66 -0.47
CA GLY A 93 7.15 10.72 -0.57
C GLY A 93 7.20 9.67 0.52
N THR A 94 6.03 9.25 1.02
CA THR A 94 5.93 8.16 2.00
C THR A 94 4.71 7.31 1.70
N VAL A 95 4.88 5.98 1.77
CA VAL A 95 3.79 5.00 1.63
C VAL A 95 3.68 4.24 2.93
N PHE A 96 2.46 4.15 3.45
CA PHE A 96 2.14 3.32 4.62
C PHE A 96 1.19 2.20 4.21
N CYS A 97 1.33 1.06 4.88
CA CYS A 97 0.39 -0.04 4.75
C CYS A 97 -0.17 -0.36 6.14
N TYR A 98 -1.47 -0.18 6.33
CA TYR A 98 -2.16 -0.38 7.60
C TYR A 98 -3.16 -1.53 7.51
N GLY A 99 -3.44 -2.16 8.65
CA GLY A 99 -4.42 -3.23 8.77
C GLY A 99 -4.04 -4.29 9.80
N ALA A 100 -5.00 -5.17 10.07
CA ALA A 100 -4.84 -6.27 11.03
C ALA A 100 -3.69 -7.23 10.66
N THR A 101 -3.26 -8.04 11.62
CA THR A 101 -2.36 -9.18 11.34
C THR A 101 -3.01 -10.08 10.27
N ASN A 102 -2.20 -10.58 9.33
CA ASN A 102 -2.67 -11.41 8.22
C ASN A 102 -3.63 -10.71 7.23
N SER A 103 -3.70 -9.37 7.20
CA SER A 103 -4.49 -8.64 6.19
C SER A 103 -3.80 -8.50 4.82
N GLY A 104 -2.53 -8.88 4.71
CA GLY A 104 -1.75 -8.78 3.47
C GLY A 104 -0.79 -7.59 3.40
N LYS A 105 -0.49 -6.92 4.53
CA LYS A 105 0.50 -5.82 4.60
C LYS A 105 1.87 -6.23 4.05
N THR A 106 2.47 -7.27 4.64
CA THR A 106 3.78 -7.81 4.24
C THR A 106 3.78 -8.29 2.79
N HIS A 107 2.70 -8.96 2.37
CA HIS A 107 2.54 -9.41 0.98
C HIS A 107 2.50 -8.23 0.00
N THR A 108 1.89 -7.10 0.36
CA THR A 108 1.85 -5.92 -0.49
C THR A 108 3.21 -5.23 -0.55
N MET A 109 3.84 -4.99 0.60
CA MET A 109 5.07 -4.22 0.67
C MET A 109 6.29 -5.02 0.19
N ILE A 110 6.46 -6.25 0.67
CA ILE A 110 7.63 -7.11 0.39
C ILE A 110 7.36 -8.08 -0.76
N GLY A 111 6.14 -8.57 -0.91
CA GLY A 111 5.81 -9.63 -1.87
C GLY A 111 5.93 -11.03 -1.27
N LYS A 112 5.90 -12.06 -2.13
CA LYS A 112 6.15 -13.44 -1.71
C LYS A 112 7.65 -13.66 -1.50
N LEU A 113 8.03 -14.14 -0.32
CA LEU A 113 9.42 -14.41 0.07
C LEU A 113 10.01 -15.71 -0.51
N GLN A 114 9.23 -16.53 -1.24
CA GLN A 114 9.63 -17.89 -1.59
C GLN A 114 9.51 -18.17 -3.10
N SER A 115 10.68 -18.27 -3.74
CA SER A 115 11.10 -19.10 -4.89
C SER A 115 10.21 -19.31 -6.13
N GLU A 116 9.10 -18.60 -6.30
CA GLU A 116 8.38 -18.58 -7.58
C GLU A 116 8.39 -17.15 -8.12
N ILE A 117 9.07 -16.95 -9.25
CA ILE A 117 9.15 -15.72 -10.02
C ILE A 117 7.78 -15.47 -10.69
N ASN A 118 6.75 -15.27 -9.87
CA ASN A 118 5.50 -14.68 -10.34
C ASN A 118 5.69 -13.18 -10.28
N GLN A 119 5.95 -12.54 -11.43
CA GLN A 119 6.15 -11.09 -11.55
C GLN A 119 5.01 -10.29 -10.89
N ASN A 120 3.79 -10.84 -10.89
CA ASN A 120 2.60 -10.24 -10.29
C ASN A 120 2.60 -10.20 -8.75
N ALA A 121 3.53 -10.91 -8.09
CA ALA A 121 3.65 -11.01 -6.63
C ALA A 121 4.85 -10.24 -6.06
N ILE A 122 5.61 -9.53 -6.89
CA ILE A 122 6.71 -8.67 -6.45
C ILE A 122 6.16 -7.55 -5.58
N GLY A 123 6.77 -7.32 -4.41
CA GLY A 123 6.34 -6.26 -3.49
C GLY A 123 6.53 -4.85 -4.04
N LEU A 124 5.81 -3.89 -3.46
CA LEU A 124 5.97 -2.47 -3.77
C LEU A 124 7.41 -1.99 -3.58
N TYR A 125 8.16 -2.53 -2.59
CA TYR A 125 9.54 -2.13 -2.35
C TYR A 125 10.47 -2.45 -3.53
N THR A 126 10.41 -3.68 -4.04
CA THR A 126 11.28 -4.11 -5.14
C THR A 126 10.90 -3.38 -6.43
N GLN A 127 9.60 -3.23 -6.72
CA GLN A 127 9.13 -2.46 -7.87
C GLN A 127 9.56 -0.99 -7.78
N ALA A 128 9.55 -0.39 -6.58
CA ALA A 128 10.00 0.98 -6.37
C ALA A 128 11.50 1.14 -6.61
N ALA A 129 12.31 0.24 -6.06
CA ALA A 129 13.76 0.26 -6.27
C ALA A 129 14.10 0.13 -7.76
N GLU A 130 13.49 -0.83 -8.45
CA GLU A 130 13.67 -1.04 -9.89
C GLU A 130 13.33 0.21 -10.70
N MET A 131 12.17 0.80 -10.46
CA MET A 131 11.74 2.02 -11.15
C MET A 131 12.67 3.21 -10.88
N ILE A 132 13.14 3.38 -9.63
CA ILE A 132 14.07 4.45 -9.26
C ILE A 132 15.38 4.30 -10.03
N PHE A 133 16.00 3.12 -10.00
CA PHE A 133 17.25 2.88 -10.71
C PHE A 133 17.08 3.00 -12.23
N GLN A 134 15.96 2.53 -12.78
CA GLN A 134 15.63 2.71 -14.19
C GLN A 134 15.60 4.20 -14.56
N ARG A 135 14.88 5.03 -13.81
CA ARG A 135 14.77 6.47 -14.09
C ARG A 135 16.07 7.23 -13.86
N VAL A 136 16.85 6.86 -12.85
CA VAL A 136 18.19 7.42 -12.62
C VAL A 136 19.08 7.17 -13.83
N ASN A 137 19.08 5.96 -14.39
CA ASN A 137 19.86 5.64 -15.57
C ASN A 137 19.38 6.41 -16.81
N GLU A 138 18.06 6.47 -17.05
CA GLU A 138 17.46 7.17 -18.18
C GLU A 138 17.70 8.69 -18.16
N THR A 139 17.86 9.29 -16.97
CA THR A 139 18.06 10.73 -16.78
C THR A 139 19.49 11.11 -16.36
N SER A 140 20.42 10.15 -16.42
CA SER A 140 21.82 10.30 -15.99
C SER A 140 22.60 11.42 -16.70
N GLN A 141 22.20 11.78 -17.93
CA GLN A 141 22.80 12.89 -18.68
C GLN A 141 22.32 14.26 -18.21
N GLN A 142 21.20 14.34 -17.50
CA GLN A 142 20.53 15.58 -17.13
C GLN A 142 20.63 15.90 -15.65
N ARG A 143 20.68 14.87 -14.79
CA ARG A 143 20.65 15.02 -13.33
C ARG A 143 21.60 14.01 -12.67
N ILE A 144 22.28 14.46 -11.62
CA ILE A 144 23.08 13.59 -10.75
C ILE A 144 22.24 13.28 -9.52
N TYR A 145 22.10 11.99 -9.22
CA TYR A 145 21.32 11.51 -8.08
C TYR A 145 22.24 10.88 -7.04
N LEU A 146 22.03 11.22 -5.77
CA LEU A 146 22.50 10.42 -4.65
C LEU A 146 21.33 9.57 -4.14
N VAL A 147 21.40 8.26 -4.36
CA VAL A 147 20.38 7.31 -3.92
C VAL A 147 20.85 6.63 -2.64
N SER A 148 20.04 6.71 -1.60
CA SER A 148 20.27 6.02 -0.32
C SER A 148 19.01 5.26 0.09
N ALA A 149 19.20 4.14 0.79
CA ALA A 149 18.13 3.31 1.32
C ALA A 149 18.41 2.95 2.77
N SER A 150 17.35 2.96 3.59
CA SER A 150 17.40 2.53 4.99
C SER A 150 16.17 1.70 5.33
N PHE A 151 16.34 0.65 6.13
CA PHE A 151 15.26 -0.21 6.61
C PHE A 151 15.22 -0.16 8.13
N ILE A 152 14.05 0.20 8.68
CA ILE A 152 13.82 0.21 10.13
C ILE A 152 12.61 -0.66 10.42
N GLU A 153 12.81 -1.67 11.26
CA GLU A 153 11.75 -2.49 11.82
C GLU A 153 11.51 -2.08 13.27
N LYS A 154 10.32 -1.57 13.58
CA LYS A 154 9.91 -1.35 14.97
C LYS A 154 9.25 -2.62 15.50
N GLN A 155 9.95 -3.33 16.38
CA GLN A 155 9.37 -4.42 17.15
C GLN A 155 8.84 -3.90 18.49
N LYS A 156 7.67 -4.42 18.89
CA LYS A 156 7.01 -4.05 20.15
C LYS A 156 7.84 -4.57 21.33
N LYS A 157 8.36 -3.69 22.18
CA LYS A 157 8.75 -4.07 23.55
C LYS A 157 7.51 -4.10 24.42
N GLU A 158 7.45 -5.08 25.31
CA GLU A 158 6.28 -5.62 26.01
C GLU A 158 5.45 -4.61 26.86
N GLU A 159 5.90 -3.37 27.04
CA GLU A 159 5.36 -2.42 28.02
C GLU A 159 4.50 -1.28 27.47
N SER A 160 4.06 -1.31 26.20
CA SER A 160 3.21 -0.24 25.66
C SER A 160 1.99 -0.79 24.92
N ARG A 161 0.80 -0.45 25.45
CA ARG A 161 -0.49 -1.08 25.11
C ARG A 161 -0.99 -0.84 23.69
N ASN A 162 -0.39 0.05 22.88
CA ASN A 162 -0.79 0.24 21.48
C ASN A 162 0.45 0.33 20.57
N TRP A 163 0.55 -0.57 19.58
CA TRP A 163 1.43 -0.46 18.40
C TRP A 163 0.86 -1.31 17.26
N GLU A 164 0.61 -0.70 16.10
CA GLU A 164 0.35 -1.41 14.84
C GLU A 164 1.65 -1.48 14.03
N GLU A 165 2.00 -2.69 13.60
CA GLU A 165 3.16 -3.01 12.76
C GLU A 165 3.32 -2.00 11.62
N SER A 166 4.39 -1.22 11.65
CA SER A 166 4.75 -0.29 10.58
C SER A 166 6.20 -0.51 10.20
N SER A 167 6.43 -1.27 9.14
CA SER A 167 7.70 -1.21 8.42
C SER A 167 7.68 0.08 7.61
N ILE A 168 8.58 1.01 7.94
CA ILE A 168 8.73 2.28 7.22
C ILE A 168 10.08 2.22 6.52
N ILE A 169 10.07 2.23 5.19
CA ILE A 169 11.28 2.44 4.39
C ILE A 169 11.20 3.85 3.84
N GLN A 170 12.17 4.67 4.23
CA GLN A 170 12.37 5.98 3.64
C GLN A 170 13.40 5.84 2.52
N ILE A 171 12.97 6.08 1.29
CA ILE A 171 13.87 6.22 0.14
C ILE A 171 14.00 7.71 -0.12
N SER A 172 15.20 8.25 0.12
CA SER A 172 15.51 9.63 -0.23
C SER A 172 16.36 9.64 -1.50
N CYS A 173 15.93 10.47 -2.45
CA CYS A 173 16.69 10.79 -3.65
C CYS A 173 16.91 12.29 -3.63
N SER A 174 18.18 12.72 -3.57
CA SER A 174 18.52 14.14 -3.70
C SER A 174 19.19 14.35 -5.06
N ALA A 175 18.60 15.24 -5.86
CA ALA A 175 19.18 15.70 -7.11
C ALA A 175 19.88 17.04 -6.87
N ASN A 176 21.20 17.08 -7.05
CA ASN A 176 21.92 18.37 -7.07
C ASN A 176 21.77 18.97 -8.47
N ASN A 177 21.06 20.09 -8.59
CA ASN A 177 21.12 20.94 -9.78
C ASN A 177 22.50 21.60 -9.85
N GLN A 178 23.51 20.90 -10.38
CA GLN A 178 24.71 21.58 -10.85
C GLN A 178 24.40 22.25 -12.20
N SER A 179 23.84 23.45 -12.13
CA SER A 179 23.89 24.44 -13.21
C SER A 179 24.57 25.70 -12.70
N THR A 180 25.79 25.58 -12.18
CA THR A 180 26.78 26.66 -12.17
C THR A 180 28.17 26.02 -12.06
N ILE A 181 28.96 26.12 -13.13
CA ILE A 181 30.39 26.46 -13.21
C ILE A 181 30.78 26.24 -14.69
N TYR A 182 30.73 27.32 -15.47
CA TYR A 182 31.75 27.60 -16.48
C TYR A 182 32.77 28.53 -15.80
#